data_AF-A0A8S4A2P4-F1
#
_entry.id   AF-A0A8S4A2P4-F1
#
_cell.length_a   1.000
_cell.length_b   1.000
_cell.length_c   1.000
_cell.angle_alpha   90.00
_cell.angle_beta   90.00
_cell.angle_gamma   90.00
#
_symmetry.space_group_name_H-M   'P 1'
#
loop_
_entity.id
_entity.type
_entity.pdbx_description
1 polymer ?
#
loop_
_entity_poly.entity_id
_entity_poly.type
_entity_poly.pdbx_seq_one_letter_code
_entity_poly.pdbx_strand_id
1 'polypeptide(L)' 'NSLQELQRTMNEAYPYFVRCIKPNDKQMASKFQRDRVKSQLQYNGVEEVARIRTCGFLFRYPKEDFKKL' A
#
# COMPACT_ATOMS: atom_id res chain seq x y z
N ASN A 1 28.75 3.81 -0.12
CA ASN A 1 27.53 4.06 0.66
C ASN A 1 26.48 3.02 0.28
N SER A 2 26.31 1.98 1.10
CA SER A 2 25.48 0.80 0.78
C SER A 2 23.99 1.12 0.49
N LEU A 3 23.44 2.17 1.11
CA LEU A 3 22.08 2.63 0.84
C LEU A 3 21.91 3.15 -0.60
N GLN A 4 22.87 3.92 -1.10
CA GLN A 4 22.80 4.50 -2.45
C GLN A 4 22.91 3.41 -3.52
N GLU A 5 23.73 2.39 -3.26
CA GLU A 5 23.89 1.24 -4.16
C GLU A 5 22.60 0.41 -4.25
N LEU A 6 21.95 0.11 -3.11
CA LEU A 6 20.66 -0.57 -3.08
C LEU A 6 19.58 0.22 -3.83
N GLN A 7 19.50 1.54 -3.63
CA GLN A 7 18.54 2.39 -4.32
C GLN A 7 18.74 2.35 -5.84
N ARG A 8 20.00 2.36 -6.31
CA ARG A 8 20.30 2.25 -7.74
C ARG A 8 19.74 0.96 -8.33
N THR A 9 20.03 -0.18 -7.71
CA THR A 9 19.52 -1.49 -8.16
C THR A 9 18.00 -1.57 -8.11
N MET A 10 17.36 -1.01 -7.08
CA MET A 10 15.89 -0.99 -6.99
C MET A 10 15.24 -0.16 -8.11
N ASN A 11 15.86 0.94 -8.53
CA ASN A 11 15.34 1.82 -9.57
C ASN A 11 15.44 1.20 -10.98
N GLU A 12 16.32 0.22 -11.18
CA GLU A 12 16.46 -0.51 -12.44
C GLU A 12 15.40 -1.63 -12.60
N ALA A 13 14.74 -2.03 -11.50
CA ALA A 13 13.76 -3.10 -11.47
C ALA A 13 12.30 -2.59 -11.55
N TYR A 14 11.36 -3.49 -11.84
CA TYR A 14 9.93 -3.20 -11.69
C TYR A 14 9.50 -3.42 -10.23
N PRO A 15 9.07 -2.38 -9.49
CA PRO A 15 8.84 -2.49 -8.07
C PRO A 15 7.47 -3.13 -7.76
N TYR A 16 7.48 -4.10 -6.85
CA TYR A 16 6.29 -4.63 -6.20
C TYR A 16 6.30 -4.23 -4.72
N PHE A 17 5.26 -3.54 -4.26
CA PHE A 17 5.18 -3.05 -2.89
C PHE A 17 4.24 -3.93 -2.05
N VAL A 18 4.79 -4.57 -1.02
CA VAL A 18 4.03 -5.27 0.02
C VAL A 18 4.08 -4.44 1.30
N ARG A 19 2.94 -4.28 1.98
CA ARG A 19 2.83 -3.57 3.26
C ARG A 19 2.25 -4.50 4.31
N CYS A 20 3.07 -4.88 5.29
CA CYS A 20 2.62 -5.67 6.43
C CYS A 20 1.88 -4.77 7.43
N ILE A 21 0.75 -5.25 7.95
CA ILE A 21 -0.06 -4.52 8.94
C ILE A 21 -0.24 -5.41 10.17
N LYS A 22 0.18 -4.90 11.34
CA LYS A 22 -0.07 -5.54 12.63
C LYS A 22 -1.47 -5.17 13.12
N PRO A 23 -2.40 -6.13 13.29
CA PRO A 23 -3.79 -5.82 13.61
C PRO A 23 -3.97 -5.39 15.07
N ASN A 24 -3.11 -5.84 15.99
CA ASN A 24 -3.11 -5.43 17.40
C ASN A 24 -1.73 -5.61 18.04
N ASP A 25 -1.45 -4.87 19.12
CA ASP A 25 -0.16 -4.96 19.81
C ASP A 25 -0.04 -6.16 20.77
N LYS A 26 -1.16 -6.79 21.14
CA LYS A 26 -1.22 -7.91 22.10
C LYS A 26 -1.01 -9.28 21.45
N GLN A 27 -0.70 -9.33 20.14
CA GLN A 27 -0.55 -10.56 19.36
C GLN A 27 -1.75 -11.53 19.46
N MET A 28 -2.94 -10.99 19.71
CA MET A 28 -4.15 -11.80 19.83
C MET A 28 -4.71 -12.10 18.44
N ALA A 29 -5.05 -13.36 18.18
CA ALA A 29 -5.78 -13.74 16.99
C ALA A 29 -7.12 -12.99 16.91
N SER A 30 -7.54 -12.65 15.70
CA SER A 30 -8.84 -12.03 15.40
C SER A 30 -9.14 -10.70 16.11
N LYS A 31 -8.13 -10.03 16.69
CA LYS A 31 -8.28 -8.72 17.32
C LYS A 31 -7.76 -7.60 16.42
N PHE A 32 -8.60 -6.61 16.17
CA PHE A 32 -8.28 -5.45 15.35
C PHE A 32 -8.35 -4.16 16.17
N GLN A 33 -7.25 -3.42 16.21
CA GLN A 33 -7.15 -2.13 16.89
C GLN A 33 -7.10 -1.01 15.84
N ARG A 34 -8.24 -0.33 15.67
CA ARG A 34 -8.44 0.67 14.61
C ARG A 34 -7.36 1.74 14.59
N ASP A 35 -7.07 2.37 15.72
CA ASP A 35 -6.11 3.48 15.75
C ASP A 35 -4.71 3.02 15.38
N ARG A 36 -4.31 1.82 15.84
CA ARG A 36 -3.01 1.22 15.51
C ARG A 36 -2.88 0.93 14.01
N VAL A 37 -3.94 0.41 13.41
CA VAL A 37 -3.97 0.15 11.95
C VAL A 37 -4.05 1.46 11.17
N LYS A 38 -4.82 2.46 11.62
CA LYS A 38 -4.88 3.78 10.98
C LYS A 38 -3.51 4.45 10.94
N SER A 39 -2.80 4.49 12.07
CA SER A 39 -1.44 5.03 12.11
C SER A 39 -0.52 4.28 11.14
N GLN A 40 -0.60 2.95 11.07
CA GLN A 40 0.13 2.14 10.09
C GLN A 40 -0.16 2.54 8.64
N LEU A 41 -1.41 2.76 8.28
CA LEU A 41 -1.78 3.18 6.93
C LEU A 41 -1.20 4.57 6.59
N GLN A 42 -1.11 5.46 7.59
CA GLN A 42 -0.55 6.80 7.44
C GLN A 42 0.96 6.77 7.21
N TYR A 43 1.74 6.20 8.14
CA TYR A 43 3.20 6.24 8.03
C TYR A 43 3.75 5.30 6.94
N ASN A 44 2.99 4.28 6.52
CA ASN A 44 3.37 3.43 5.37
C ASN A 44 2.95 4.03 4.02
N GLY A 45 2.33 5.22 4.02
CA GLY A 45 1.90 5.94 2.81
C GLY A 45 0.69 5.35 2.09
N VAL A 46 -0.03 4.39 2.70
CA VAL A 46 -1.20 3.76 2.06
C VAL A 46 -2.35 4.76 1.91
N GLU A 47 -2.58 5.60 2.93
CA GLU A 47 -3.58 6.67 2.87
C GLU A 47 -3.25 7.69 1.77
N GLU A 48 -1.98 8.05 1.65
CA GLU A 48 -1.52 9.00 0.63
C GLU A 48 -1.61 8.42 -0.79
N VAL A 49 -1.24 7.14 -0.97
CA VAL A 49 -1.42 6.44 -2.26
C VAL A 49 -2.90 6.38 -2.64
N ALA A 50 -3.80 6.15 -1.68
CA ALA A 50 -5.23 6.18 -1.94
C ALA A 50 -5.67 7.59 -2.39
N ARG A 51 -5.24 8.64 -1.69
CA ARG A 51 -5.53 10.04 -2.04
C ARG A 51 -5.03 10.41 -3.44
N ILE A 52 -3.81 10.06 -3.80
CA ILE A 52 -3.26 10.34 -5.14
C ILE A 52 -4.08 9.61 -6.21
N ARG A 53 -4.48 8.37 -5.96
CA ARG A 53 -5.30 7.59 -6.91
C ARG A 53 -6.68 8.18 -7.10
N THR A 54 -7.30 8.74 -6.06
CA THR A 54 -8.63 9.37 -6.16
C THR A 54 -8.59 10.72 -6.88
N CYS A 55 -7.47 11.45 -6.84
CA CYS A 55 -7.31 12.68 -7.61
C CYS A 55 -7.18 12.45 -9.13
N GLY A 56 -6.92 11.21 -9.57
CA GLY A 56 -6.84 10.84 -10.98
C GLY A 56 -8.00 9.93 -11.40
N PHE A 57 -7.69 8.94 -12.25
CA PHE A 57 -8.65 7.91 -12.64
C PHE A 57 -8.75 6.82 -11.57
N LEU A 58 -9.71 6.99 -10.67
CA LEU A 58 -9.99 6.10 -9.55
C LEU A 58 -10.42 4.71 -10.03
N PHE A 59 -11.34 4.66 -11.00
CA PHE A 59 -11.88 3.42 -11.53
C PHE A 59 -11.06 2.93 -12.71
N ARG A 60 -10.54 1.70 -12.60
CA ARG A 60 -9.77 1.03 -13.65
C ARG A 60 -10.33 -0.36 -13.83
N TYR A 61 -11.20 -0.51 -14.82
CA TYR A 61 -11.81 -1.79 -15.12
C TYR A 61 -10.93 -2.58 -16.09
N PRO A 62 -10.69 -3.87 -15.82
CA PRO A 62 -10.27 -4.79 -16.86
C PRO A 62 -11.24 -4.73 -18.04
N LYS A 63 -10.73 -4.90 -19.26
CA LYS A 63 -11.54 -4.77 -20.49
C LYS A 63 -12.81 -5.61 -20.47
N GLU A 64 -12.75 -6.82 -19.90
CA GLU A 64 -13.89 -7.72 -19.82
C GLU A 64 -14.95 -7.30 -18.80
N ASP A 65 -14.57 -6.56 -17.76
CA ASP A 65 -15.51 -6.01 -16.78
C ASP A 65 -16.16 -4.73 -17.31
N PHE A 66 -15.42 -3.91 -18.06
CA PHE A 66 -15.95 -2.70 -18.68
C PHE A 66 -17.08 -2.99 -19.67
N LYS A 67 -17.00 -4.11 -20.42
CA LYS A 67 -18.05 -4.51 -21.37
C LYS A 67 -19.38 -4.90 -20.71
N LYS A 68 -19.37 -5.19 -19.40
CA LYS A 68 -20.55 -5.65 -18.64
C LYS A 68 -21.23 -4.51 -17.86
N LEU A 69 -20.63 -3.32 -17.84
CA LEU A 69 -21.25 -2.08 -17.36
C LEU A 69 -22.32 -1.62 -18.35
#